data_AF-A0A1V6GNW6-F1
#
_entry.id   AF-A0A1V6GNW6-F1
#
_cell.length_a   1.000
_cell.length_b   1.000
_cell.length_c   1.000
_cell.angle_alpha   90.00
_cell.angle_beta   90.00
_cell.angle_gamma   90.00
#
_symmetry.space_group_name_H-M   'P 1'
#
loop_
_entity.id
_entity.type
_entity.pdbx_description
1 polymer ?
#
loop_
_entity_poly.entity_id
_entity_poly.type
_entity_poly.pdbx_seq_one_letter_code
_entity_poly.pdbx_strand_id
1 'polypeptide(L)'
;MGVMIRSRLHLLLGCCSVFLVLVCFATAHADTLENGLREWDPSVIQGTIMDTAKEYIVISERWVKFVDTTIRSKHLKTRIVDNRGSEQPKGALKKGVLVLAKGGLAWDDKIKTNVLLATEIQILDKPVNLQDENLRSKFHEQTRLW
;
A
#
# COMPACT_ATOMS: atom_id res chain seq x y z
N MET A 1 -29.41 30.25 -42.34
CA MET A 1 -28.37 29.23 -42.07
C MET A 1 -27.92 29.37 -40.62
N GLY A 2 -28.49 28.61 -39.68
CA GLY A 2 -28.23 28.83 -38.24
C GLY A 2 -28.43 27.60 -37.36
N VAL A 3 -28.47 26.40 -37.94
CA VAL A 3 -28.88 25.18 -37.22
C VAL A 3 -27.70 24.26 -36.88
N MET A 4 -26.48 24.55 -37.33
CA MET A 4 -25.31 23.66 -37.14
C MET A 4 -24.39 24.01 -35.95
N ILE A 5 -24.69 25.03 -35.15
CA ILE A 5 -23.79 25.46 -34.05
C ILE A 5 -24.15 24.80 -32.71
N ARG A 6 -25.41 24.41 -32.49
CA ARG A 6 -25.87 23.84 -31.20
C ARG A 6 -25.36 22.43 -30.90
N SER A 7 -25.02 21.62 -31.92
CA SER A 7 -24.64 20.22 -31.73
C SER A 7 -23.20 20.03 -31.21
N ARG A 8 -22.30 20.99 -31.44
CA ARG A 8 -20.89 20.89 -31.00
C ARG A 8 -20.66 21.29 -29.54
N LEU A 9 -21.59 22.01 -28.92
CA LEU A 9 -21.44 22.48 -27.53
C LEU A 9 -21.75 21.38 -26.51
N HIS A 10 -22.68 20.48 -26.81
CA HIS A 10 -23.01 19.33 -25.95
C HIS A 10 -21.92 18.26 -25.93
N LEU A 11 -21.18 18.09 -27.03
CA LEU A 11 -20.06 17.14 -27.10
C LEU A 11 -18.85 17.59 -26.25
N LEU A 12 -18.62 18.90 -26.16
CA LEU A 12 -17.55 19.49 -25.34
C LEU A 12 -17.85 19.43 -23.83
N LEU A 13 -19.11 19.66 -23.41
CA LEU A 13 -19.48 19.54 -22.00
C LEU A 13 -19.44 18.07 -21.49
N GLY A 14 -19.78 17.11 -22.36
CA GLY A 14 -19.70 15.68 -22.02
C GLY A 14 -18.28 15.21 -21.71
N CYS A 15 -17.29 15.62 -22.51
CA CYS A 15 -15.89 15.25 -22.32
C CYS A 15 -15.26 15.85 -21.04
N CYS A 16 -15.66 17.05 -20.62
CA CYS A 16 -15.16 17.65 -19.38
C CYS A 16 -15.63 16.91 -18.13
N SER A 17 -16.83 16.32 -18.15
CA SER A 17 -17.37 15.60 -16.99
C SER A 17 -16.62 14.29 -16.69
N VAL A 18 -16.12 13.60 -17.72
CA VAL A 18 -15.37 12.33 -17.56
C VAL A 18 -13.94 12.59 -17.08
N PHE A 19 -13.34 13.72 -17.47
CA PHE A 19 -11.98 14.09 -17.05
C PHE A 19 -11.90 14.47 -15.56
N LEU A 20 -12.91 15.16 -15.04
CA LEU A 20 -12.96 15.55 -13.62
C LEU A 20 -13.05 14.34 -12.68
N VAL A 21 -13.79 13.30 -13.07
CA VAL A 21 -13.90 12.07 -12.26
C VAL A 21 -12.56 11.34 -12.16
N LEU A 22 -11.80 11.25 -13.24
CA LEU A 22 -10.47 10.61 -13.26
C LEU A 22 -9.44 11.33 -12.38
N VAL A 23 -9.50 12.66 -12.29
CA VAL A 23 -8.58 13.45 -11.45
C VAL A 23 -8.88 13.25 -9.95
N CYS A 24 -10.15 13.15 -9.56
CA CYS A 24 -10.52 12.93 -8.15
C CYS A 24 -10.14 11.53 -7.62
N PHE A 25 -10.11 10.51 -8.48
CA PHE A 25 -9.62 9.18 -8.07
C PHE A 25 -8.10 9.12 -7.91
N ALA A 26 -7.35 9.93 -8.67
CA ALA A 26 -5.90 10.02 -8.52
C ALA A 26 -5.47 10.75 -7.24
N THR A 27 -6.22 11.77 -6.79
CA THR A 27 -5.91 12.51 -5.57
C THR A 27 -6.13 11.67 -4.30
N ALA A 28 -7.19 10.86 -4.26
CA ALA A 28 -7.48 10.02 -3.09
C ALA A 28 -6.38 8.98 -2.80
N HIS A 29 -5.65 8.54 -3.83
CA HIS A 29 -4.53 7.59 -3.67
C HIS A 29 -3.28 8.25 -3.09
N ALA A 30 -3.09 9.55 -3.34
CA ALA A 30 -1.98 10.32 -2.79
C ALA A 30 -2.20 10.66 -1.31
N ASP A 31 -3.43 11.02 -0.92
CA ASP A 31 -3.74 11.49 0.44
C ASP A 31 -3.46 10.46 1.54
N THR A 32 -3.80 9.19 1.31
CA THR A 32 -3.55 8.10 2.29
C THR A 32 -2.05 7.89 2.55
N LEU A 33 -1.26 7.92 1.48
CA LEU A 33 0.18 7.72 1.55
C LEU A 33 0.86 8.95 2.15
N GLU A 34 0.47 10.16 1.74
CA GLU A 34 1.04 11.41 2.24
C GLU A 34 0.73 11.63 3.73
N ASN A 35 -0.49 11.29 4.19
CA ASN A 35 -0.86 11.33 5.60
C ASN A 35 -0.15 10.25 6.43
N GLY A 36 -0.08 9.01 5.95
CA GLY A 36 0.66 7.92 6.60
C GLY A 36 2.17 8.16 6.71
N LEU A 37 2.70 9.03 5.85
CA LEU A 37 4.10 9.43 5.85
C LEU A 37 4.41 10.62 6.76
N ARG A 38 3.41 11.40 7.17
CA ARG A 38 3.56 12.51 8.13
C ARG A 38 3.68 12.01 9.56
N GLU A 39 2.88 11.02 9.94
CA GLU A 39 2.87 10.41 11.27
C GLU A 39 3.31 8.95 11.18
N TRP A 40 4.62 8.75 10.94
CA TRP A 40 5.17 7.42 10.77
C TRP A 40 5.30 6.69 12.12
N ASP A 41 4.30 5.88 12.47
CA ASP A 41 4.35 4.96 13.61
C ASP A 41 4.81 3.56 13.17
N PRO A 42 6.06 3.16 13.46
CA PRO A 42 6.61 1.89 13.02
C PRO A 42 5.87 0.71 13.66
N SER A 43 5.36 -0.19 12.81
CA SER A 43 4.61 -1.36 13.25
C SER A 43 5.01 -2.60 12.48
N VAL A 44 4.85 -3.74 13.14
CA VAL A 44 5.19 -5.05 12.62
C VAL A 44 4.00 -5.98 12.86
N ILE A 45 3.64 -6.73 11.83
CA ILE A 45 2.53 -7.70 11.88
C ILE A 45 3.08 -9.03 11.41
N GLN A 46 2.95 -10.06 12.25
CA GLN A 46 3.21 -11.45 11.88
C GLN A 46 1.90 -12.21 11.78
N GLY A 47 1.79 -13.06 10.77
CA GLY A 47 0.64 -13.93 10.64
C GLY A 47 0.54 -14.62 9.30
N THR A 48 -0.50 -15.43 9.18
CA THR A 48 -0.83 -16.09 7.93
C THR A 48 -1.66 -15.15 7.06
N ILE A 49 -1.37 -15.13 5.76
CA ILE A 49 -2.18 -14.42 4.78
C ILE A 49 -3.56 -15.07 4.73
N MET A 50 -4.60 -14.30 5.06
CA MET A 50 -5.99 -14.73 5.02
C MET A 50 -6.64 -14.41 3.67
N ASP A 51 -6.23 -13.31 3.05
CA ASP A 51 -6.73 -12.86 1.75
C ASP A 51 -5.70 -12.00 1.01
N THR A 52 -5.81 -11.97 -0.33
CA THR A 52 -4.91 -11.24 -1.22
C THR A 52 -5.70 -10.44 -2.23
N ALA A 53 -5.49 -9.14 -2.27
CA ALA A 53 -6.06 -8.22 -3.25
C ALA A 53 -4.95 -7.55 -4.08
N LYS A 54 -5.34 -6.77 -5.10
CA LYS A 54 -4.39 -6.08 -5.97
C LYS A 54 -3.48 -5.12 -5.20
N GLU A 55 -4.02 -4.38 -4.24
CA GLU A 55 -3.29 -3.33 -3.50
C GLU A 55 -3.09 -3.67 -2.02
N TYR A 56 -3.69 -4.76 -1.54
CA TYR A 56 -3.72 -5.13 -0.14
C TYR A 56 -3.51 -6.62 0.06
N ILE A 57 -3.07 -7.00 1.25
CA ILE A 57 -3.20 -8.35 1.80
C ILE A 57 -3.79 -8.24 3.20
N VAL A 58 -4.45 -9.31 3.65
CA VAL A 58 -4.95 -9.41 5.02
C VAL A 58 -4.08 -10.41 5.77
N ILE A 59 -3.46 -9.96 6.86
CA ILE A 59 -2.60 -10.77 7.74
C ILE A 59 -3.18 -10.72 9.14
N SER A 60 -3.57 -11.86 9.70
CA SER A 60 -4.18 -11.93 11.04
C SER A 60 -5.29 -10.87 11.25
N GLU A 61 -6.24 -10.81 10.32
CA GLU A 61 -7.37 -9.86 10.33
C GLU A 61 -7.00 -8.38 10.17
N ARG A 62 -5.72 -8.07 9.93
CA ARG A 62 -5.24 -6.70 9.70
C ARG A 62 -4.94 -6.46 8.24
N TRP A 63 -5.36 -5.30 7.75
CA TRP A 63 -5.11 -4.83 6.39
C TRP A 63 -3.68 -4.32 6.25
N VAL A 64 -2.98 -4.83 5.24
CA VAL A 64 -1.63 -4.42 4.87
C VAL A 64 -1.63 -3.97 3.43
N LYS A 65 -1.27 -2.71 3.19
CA LYS A 65 -1.24 -2.07 1.88
C LYS A 65 0.16 -2.14 1.29
N PHE A 66 0.25 -2.51 0.01
CA PHE A 66 1.50 -2.41 -0.73
C PHE A 66 1.79 -0.94 -1.09
N VAL A 67 3.05 -0.56 -0.96
CA VAL A 67 3.59 0.72 -1.43
C VAL A 67 4.24 0.46 -2.79
N ASP A 68 3.84 1.21 -3.81
CA ASP A 68 4.49 1.24 -5.12
C ASP A 68 4.24 2.62 -5.74
N THR A 69 5.10 3.58 -5.39
CA THR A 69 4.85 5.00 -5.61
C THR A 69 6.15 5.80 -5.65
N THR A 70 6.11 6.98 -6.23
CA THR A 70 7.24 7.91 -6.23
C THR A 70 6.92 9.13 -5.38
N ILE A 71 7.77 9.44 -4.41
CA ILE A 71 7.61 10.59 -3.53
C ILE A 71 8.91 11.38 -3.50
N ARG A 72 8.84 12.69 -3.75
CA ARG A 72 10.03 13.57 -3.78
C ARG A 72 11.17 12.98 -4.63
N SER A 73 10.83 12.42 -5.80
CA SER A 73 11.74 11.75 -6.74
C SER A 73 12.40 10.46 -6.22
N LYS A 74 11.99 9.93 -5.06
CA LYS A 74 12.37 8.60 -4.59
C LYS A 74 11.27 7.60 -4.90
N HIS A 75 11.61 6.54 -5.62
CA HIS A 75 10.70 5.42 -5.85
C HIS A 75 10.66 4.53 -4.61
N LEU A 76 9.50 4.44 -3.98
CA LEU A 76 9.24 3.64 -2.80
C LEU A 76 8.40 2.44 -3.21
N LYS A 77 8.93 1.24 -2.93
CA LYS A 77 8.28 -0.01 -3.27
C LYS A 77 8.38 -0.99 -2.12
N THR A 78 7.30 -1.70 -1.81
CA THR A 78 7.32 -2.81 -0.85
C THR A 78 8.26 -3.89 -1.35
N ARG A 79 9.27 -4.21 -0.55
CA ARG A 79 10.18 -5.32 -0.82
C ARG A 79 9.56 -6.60 -0.30
N ILE A 80 9.51 -7.64 -1.12
CA ILE A 80 9.03 -8.96 -0.71
C ILE A 80 10.25 -9.86 -0.69
N VAL A 81 10.57 -10.44 0.46
CA VAL A 81 11.78 -11.23 0.64
C VAL A 81 11.47 -12.58 1.27
N ASP A 82 12.29 -13.58 1.01
CA ASP A 82 12.23 -14.85 1.74
C ASP A 82 13.08 -14.83 3.03
N ASN A 83 13.15 -15.96 3.74
CA ASN A 83 13.98 -16.11 4.94
C ASN A 83 15.48 -15.96 4.69
N ARG A 84 15.93 -16.04 3.43
CA ARG A 84 17.33 -15.85 3.02
C ARG A 84 17.60 -14.41 2.61
N GLY A 85 16.60 -13.54 2.63
CA GLY A 85 16.68 -12.15 2.19
C GLY A 85 16.65 -12.00 0.66
N SER A 86 16.32 -13.05 -0.09
CA SER A 86 16.22 -12.97 -1.55
C SER A 86 14.88 -12.36 -1.95
N GLU A 87 14.87 -11.47 -2.93
CA GLU A 87 13.62 -10.84 -3.39
C GLU A 87 12.72 -11.84 -4.11
N GLN A 88 11.45 -11.80 -3.76
CA GLN A 88 10.41 -12.69 -4.26
C GLN A 88 9.36 -11.90 -5.05
N PRO A 89 8.76 -12.50 -6.09
CA PRO A 89 7.69 -11.86 -6.82
C PRO A 89 6.44 -11.73 -5.94
N LYS A 90 5.59 -10.74 -6.24
CA LYS A 90 4.31 -10.55 -5.54
C LYS A 90 3.41 -11.79 -5.53
N GLY A 91 3.50 -12.62 -6.58
CA GLY A 91 2.77 -13.88 -6.68
C GLY A 91 3.19 -14.95 -5.64
N ALA A 92 4.28 -14.75 -4.90
CA ALA A 92 4.66 -15.60 -3.77
C ALA A 92 3.76 -15.38 -2.54
N LEU A 93 3.11 -14.21 -2.43
CA LEU A 93 2.17 -13.90 -1.37
C LEU A 93 0.81 -14.50 -1.70
N LYS A 94 0.54 -15.69 -1.17
CA LYS A 94 -0.73 -16.42 -1.34
C LYS A 94 -1.38 -16.66 0.00
N LYS A 95 -2.70 -16.87 -0.01
CA LYS A 95 -3.45 -17.30 1.18
C LYS A 95 -2.81 -18.56 1.79
N GLY A 96 -2.66 -18.58 3.12
CA GLY A 96 -2.02 -19.66 3.86
C GLY A 96 -0.51 -19.50 4.08
N VAL A 97 0.15 -18.56 3.39
CA VAL A 97 1.58 -18.29 3.59
C VAL A 97 1.79 -17.51 4.89
N LEU A 98 2.76 -17.94 5.70
CA LEU A 98 3.18 -17.23 6.90
C LEU A 98 4.13 -16.10 6.52
N VAL A 99 3.85 -14.90 7.03
CA VAL A 99 4.61 -13.70 6.69
C VAL A 99 4.82 -12.80 7.91
N LEU A 100 5.84 -11.95 7.80
CA LEU A 100 6.12 -10.82 8.66
C LEU A 100 6.10 -9.54 7.81
N ALA A 101 5.11 -8.69 8.00
CA ALA A 101 5.04 -7.38 7.36
C ALA A 101 5.59 -6.30 8.29
N LYS A 102 6.43 -5.42 7.75
CA LYS A 102 7.01 -4.26 8.43
C LYS A 102 6.58 -3.01 7.71
N GLY A 103 6.27 -1.96 8.46
CA GLY A 103 5.75 -0.75 7.86
C GLY A 103 5.36 0.33 8.87
N GLY A 104 4.66 1.34 8.37
CA GLY A 104 4.06 2.39 9.18
C GLY A 104 2.55 2.19 9.25
N LEU A 105 1.94 2.48 10.40
CA LEU A 105 0.48 2.57 10.47
C LEU A 105 0.00 3.86 9.80
N ALA A 106 -1.05 3.75 9.01
CA ALA A 106 -1.69 4.89 8.37
C ALA A 106 -3.19 4.68 8.28
N TRP A 107 -3.92 5.79 8.26
CA TRP A 107 -5.35 5.76 7.93
C TRP A 107 -5.53 5.66 6.41
N ASP A 108 -6.29 4.66 5.95
CA ASP A 108 -6.66 4.52 4.54
C ASP A 108 -8.09 5.01 4.30
N ASP A 109 -8.24 6.03 3.46
CA ASP A 109 -9.53 6.64 3.19
C ASP A 109 -10.44 5.83 2.28
N LYS A 110 -9.90 4.90 1.48
CA LYS A 110 -10.68 4.07 0.55
C LYS A 110 -11.45 2.98 1.30
N ILE A 111 -10.83 2.40 2.32
CA ILE A 111 -11.42 1.33 3.14
C ILE A 111 -11.80 1.80 4.55
N LYS A 112 -11.60 3.08 4.87
CA LYS A 112 -12.00 3.75 6.12
C LYS A 112 -11.54 2.99 7.37
N THR A 113 -10.28 2.55 7.35
CA THR A 113 -9.65 1.84 8.47
C THR A 113 -8.16 2.12 8.53
N ASN A 114 -7.55 1.84 9.68
CA ASN A 114 -6.11 1.80 9.82
C ASN A 114 -5.54 0.60 9.05
N VAL A 115 -4.47 0.86 8.29
CA VAL A 115 -3.72 -0.12 7.51
C VAL A 115 -2.24 -0.05 7.88
N LEU A 116 -1.53 -1.16 7.69
CA LEU A 116 -0.08 -1.14 7.68
C LEU A 116 0.41 -0.83 6.25
N LEU A 117 1.09 0.29 6.06
CA LEU A 117 1.82 0.60 4.82
C LEU A 117 3.12 -0.20 4.80
N ALA A 118 3.13 -1.33 4.08
CA ALA A 118 4.27 -2.23 4.11
C ALA A 118 5.47 -1.70 3.33
N THR A 119 6.60 -1.55 3.99
CA THR A 119 7.91 -1.28 3.37
C THR A 119 8.60 -2.60 3.00
N GLU A 120 8.41 -3.63 3.81
CA GLU A 120 8.94 -4.96 3.59
C GLU A 120 7.95 -6.03 4.06
N ILE A 121 7.85 -7.12 3.30
CA ILE A 121 7.12 -8.33 3.67
C ILE A 121 8.07 -9.51 3.54
N GLN A 122 8.35 -10.17 4.66
CA GLN A 122 9.18 -11.35 4.70
C GLN A 122 8.32 -12.61 4.76
N ILE A 123 8.59 -13.57 3.87
CA ILE A 123 7.96 -14.90 3.86
C ILE A 123 8.71 -15.79 4.84
N LEU A 124 7.98 -16.34 5.80
CA LEU A 124 8.51 -17.11 6.92
C LEU A 124 8.22 -18.61 6.76
N ASP A 125 9.20 -19.45 7.10
CA ASP A 125 9.04 -20.91 7.20
C ASP A 125 8.48 -21.29 8.58
N LYS A 126 8.75 -20.45 9.59
CA LYS A 126 8.32 -20.64 10.98
C LYS A 126 8.03 -19.29 11.66
N PRO A 127 7.14 -19.25 12.66
CA PRO A 127 6.89 -18.04 13.43
C PRO A 127 8.17 -17.53 14.10
N VAL A 128 8.38 -16.22 14.07
CA VAL A 128 9.49 -15.55 14.75
C VAL A 128 8.98 -15.01 16.09
N ASN A 129 9.83 -15.07 17.12
CA ASN A 129 9.53 -14.46 18.40
C ASN A 129 9.82 -12.95 18.32
N LEU A 130 8.76 -12.14 18.27
CA LEU A 130 8.87 -10.68 18.21
C LEU A 130 9.17 -10.02 19.57
N GLN A 131 9.18 -10.79 20.66
CA GLN A 131 9.51 -10.31 22.01
C GLN A 131 11.02 -10.33 22.29
N ASP A 132 11.82 -10.89 21.38
CA ASP A 132 13.28 -10.86 21.48
C ASP A 132 13.79 -9.45 21.13
N GLU A 133 14.38 -8.76 22.11
CA GLU A 133 14.83 -7.36 21.99
C GLU A 133 15.84 -7.15 20.84
N ASN A 134 16.66 -8.16 20.54
CA ASN A 134 17.65 -8.08 19.44
C ASN A 134 16.99 -8.12 18.05
N LEU A 135 15.85 -8.79 17.93
CA LEU A 135 15.08 -8.81 16.69
C LEU A 135 14.20 -7.56 16.58
N ARG A 136 13.68 -7.09 17.71
CA ARG A 136 12.85 -5.89 17.77
C ARG A 136 13.60 -4.63 17.32
N SER A 137 14.86 -4.44 17.75
CA SER A 137 15.70 -3.30 17.31
C SER A 137 15.95 -3.32 15.80
N LYS A 138 16.33 -4.48 15.25
CA LYS A 138 16.57 -4.68 13.81
C LYS A 138 15.33 -4.39 12.95
N PHE A 139 14.12 -4.64 13.49
CA PHE A 139 12.87 -4.41 12.77
C PHE A 139 12.29 -3.00 12.95
N HIS A 140 12.61 -2.30 14.04
CA HIS A 140 12.16 -0.92 14.28
C HIS A 140 13.09 0.14 13.64
N GLU A 141 14.40 -0.10 13.54
CA GLU A 141 15.36 0.90 13.03
C GLU A 141 15.25 1.14 11.51
N GLN A 142 14.78 0.17 10.72
CA GLN A 142 14.69 0.29 9.25
C GLN A 142 13.32 0.74 8.74
N THR A 143 12.42 1.15 9.63
CA THR A 143 11.01 1.30 9.24
C THR A 143 10.73 2.60 8.48
N ARG A 144 11.53 3.67 8.60
CA ARG A 144 11.27 4.89 7.83
C ARG A 144 11.71 4.73 6.39
N LEU A 145 10.82 5.06 5.44
CA LEU A 145 11.12 5.10 4.01
C LEU A 145 12.07 6.26 3.61
N TRP A 146 12.50 7.06 4.58
CA TRP A 146 13.35 8.25 4.39
C TRP A 146 14.03 8.74 5.66
#